data_AF-S7TZE3-F1
#
_entry.id   AF-S7TZE3-F1
#
_cell.length_a   1.000
_cell.length_b   1.000
_cell.length_c   1.000
_cell.angle_alpha   90.00
_cell.angle_beta   90.00
_cell.angle_gamma   90.00
#
_symmetry.space_group_name_H-M   'P 1'
#
loop_
_entity.id
_entity.type
_entity.pdbx_description
1 polymer ?
#
loop_
_entity_poly.entity_id
_entity_poly.type
_entity_poly.pdbx_seq_one_letter_code
_entity_poly.pdbx_strand_id
1 'polypeptide(L)'
;MEPAAETANDTGEMTMCACKTLGGLIRAGMDSFNAGDGDAALEQLNDALALSGRIGSQVHQAKIRCNLALVLSHAGNISAAVRHYRTAISLVEGRLGADHPLLDRMRRSVGTFLTDAA
;
A
#
# COMPACT_ATOMS: atom_id res chain seq x y z
N MET A 1 22.20 -16.45 34.00
CA MET A 1 22.26 -16.02 32.59
C MET A 1 21.68 -17.19 31.83
N GLU A 2 20.41 -17.20 31.44
CA GLU A 2 19.67 -16.16 30.70
C GLU A 2 18.18 -16.08 31.13
N PRO A 3 17.49 -14.94 30.95
CA PRO A 3 16.05 -14.82 31.21
C PRO A 3 15.19 -14.83 29.93
N ALA A 4 13.94 -15.26 30.14
CA ALA A 4 12.71 -14.85 29.45
C ALA A 4 12.41 -15.46 28.06
N ALA A 5 11.87 -16.68 28.09
CA ALA A 5 10.95 -17.19 27.08
C ALA A 5 9.51 -16.88 27.52
N GLU A 6 8.96 -15.70 27.22
CA GLU A 6 7.52 -15.40 27.44
C GLU A 6 7.08 -14.08 26.78
N THR A 7 7.05 -14.00 25.44
CA THR A 7 6.32 -12.92 24.72
C THR A 7 5.81 -13.36 23.34
N ALA A 8 5.19 -14.54 23.22
CA ALA A 8 4.74 -15.06 21.92
C ALA A 8 3.22 -14.93 21.67
N ASN A 9 2.42 -14.46 22.64
CA ASN A 9 0.95 -14.49 22.50
C ASN A 9 0.29 -13.11 22.23
N ASP A 10 0.85 -12.00 22.73
CA ASP A 10 0.31 -10.65 22.46
C ASP A 10 0.55 -10.14 21.04
N THR A 11 1.57 -10.67 20.35
CA THR A 11 1.85 -10.29 18.96
C THR A 11 0.76 -10.80 18.01
N GLY A 12 0.14 -11.95 18.31
CA GLY A 12 -0.90 -12.56 17.46
C GLY A 12 -2.18 -11.72 17.39
N GLU A 13 -2.68 -11.24 18.54
CA GLU A 13 -3.87 -10.38 18.61
C GLU A 13 -3.59 -8.97 18.07
N MET A 14 -2.42 -8.40 18.38
CA MET A 14 -2.03 -7.08 17.86
C MET A 14 -1.89 -7.10 16.33
N THR A 15 -1.39 -8.20 15.76
CA THR A 15 -1.25 -8.36 14.30
C THR A 15 -2.60 -8.59 13.61
N MET A 16 -3.51 -9.37 14.21
CA MET A 16 -4.84 -9.60 13.64
C MET A 16 -5.73 -8.34 13.70
N CYS A 17 -5.67 -7.59 14.80
CA CYS A 17 -6.40 -6.34 14.96
C CYS A 17 -5.82 -5.26 14.03
N ALA A 18 -4.50 -5.13 13.95
CA ALA A 18 -3.83 -4.21 13.03
C ALA A 18 -4.15 -4.49 11.55
N CYS A 19 -4.24 -5.75 11.13
CA CYS A 19 -4.60 -6.09 9.75
C CYS A 19 -6.04 -5.70 9.39
N LYS A 20 -6.99 -5.84 10.33
CA LYS A 20 -8.38 -5.37 10.13
C LYS A 20 -8.45 -3.85 10.06
N THR A 21 -7.79 -3.15 10.99
CA THR A 21 -7.68 -1.69 10.99
C THR A 21 -7.06 -1.18 9.70
N LEU A 22 -6.02 -1.86 9.20
CA LEU A 22 -5.37 -1.54 7.95
C LEU A 22 -6.30 -1.62 6.75
N GLY A 23 -7.06 -2.72 6.62
CA GLY A 23 -8.05 -2.86 5.56
C GLY A 23 -9.16 -1.80 5.65
N GLY A 24 -9.54 -1.42 6.88
CA GLY A 24 -10.46 -0.32 7.16
C GLY A 24 -9.95 1.03 6.65
N LEU A 25 -8.71 1.40 7.00
CA LEU A 25 -8.07 2.64 6.56
C LEU A 25 -7.92 2.70 5.03
N ILE A 26 -7.52 1.60 4.40
CA ILE A 26 -7.42 1.53 2.93
C ILE A 26 -8.78 1.78 2.28
N ARG A 27 -9.84 1.20 2.82
CA ARG A 27 -11.20 1.37 2.29
C ARG A 27 -11.71 2.78 2.52
N ALA A 28 -11.50 3.34 3.70
CA ALA A 28 -11.92 4.69 4.03
C ALA A 28 -11.18 5.73 3.18
N GLY A 29 -9.86 5.57 2.94
CA GLY A 29 -9.12 6.44 2.03
C GLY A 29 -9.62 6.36 0.59
N MET A 30 -10.01 5.18 0.11
CA MET A 30 -10.66 5.03 -1.20
C MET A 30 -12.07 5.65 -1.25
N ASP A 31 -12.81 5.62 -0.14
CA ASP A 31 -14.12 6.27 -0.02
C ASP A 31 -13.98 7.79 -0.11
N SER A 32 -13.04 8.38 0.64
CA SER A 32 -12.67 9.79 0.53
C SER A 32 -12.27 10.18 -0.89
N PHE A 33 -11.47 9.35 -1.56
CA PHE A 33 -11.11 9.56 -2.95
C PHE A 33 -12.34 9.58 -3.88
N ASN A 34 -13.27 8.63 -3.72
CA ASN A 34 -14.51 8.61 -4.49
C ASN A 34 -15.43 9.80 -4.19
N ALA A 35 -15.36 10.35 -2.98
CA ALA A 35 -16.04 11.58 -2.59
C ALA A 35 -15.41 12.85 -3.18
N GLY A 36 -14.25 12.73 -3.85
CA GLY A 36 -13.48 13.85 -4.41
C GLY A 36 -12.49 14.48 -3.42
N ASP A 37 -12.39 13.95 -2.20
CA ASP A 37 -11.47 14.43 -1.17
C ASP A 37 -10.13 13.68 -1.25
N GLY A 38 -9.30 14.11 -2.20
CA GLY A 38 -7.99 13.51 -2.44
C GLY A 38 -7.01 13.69 -1.28
N ASP A 39 -7.13 14.78 -0.52
CA ASP A 39 -6.23 15.07 0.61
C ASP A 39 -6.49 14.10 1.77
N ALA A 40 -7.75 13.94 2.19
CA ALA A 40 -8.13 12.95 3.19
C ALA A 40 -7.78 11.52 2.74
N ALA A 41 -7.92 11.22 1.44
CA ALA A 41 -7.51 9.93 0.88
C ALA A 41 -6.01 9.67 1.08
N LEU A 42 -5.17 10.68 0.82
CA LEU A 42 -3.72 10.59 1.02
C LEU A 42 -3.35 10.41 2.48
N GLU A 43 -3.98 11.14 3.40
CA GLU A 43 -3.75 10.99 4.84
C GLU A 43 -4.07 9.56 5.30
N GLN A 44 -5.27 9.06 5.01
CA GLN A 44 -5.69 7.74 5.46
C GLN A 44 -4.86 6.61 4.85
N LEU A 45 -4.44 6.76 3.60
CA LEU A 45 -3.53 5.81 2.97
C LEU A 45 -2.12 5.90 3.57
N ASN A 46 -1.64 7.07 4.00
CA ASN A 46 -0.37 7.20 4.70
C ASN A 46 -0.41 6.57 6.10
N ASP A 47 -1.49 6.74 6.85
CA ASP A 47 -1.70 6.05 8.12
C ASP A 47 -1.71 4.53 7.94
N ALA A 48 -2.41 4.05 6.92
CA ALA A 48 -2.35 2.64 6.54
C ALA A 48 -0.92 2.21 6.22
N LEU A 49 -0.15 3.04 5.51
CA LEU A 49 1.23 2.72 5.16
C LEU A 49 2.10 2.58 6.41
N ALA A 50 2.00 3.52 7.35
CA ALA A 50 2.71 3.50 8.61
C ALA A 50 2.36 2.22 9.41
N LEU A 51 1.08 1.89 9.49
CA LEU A 51 0.62 0.67 10.15
C LEU A 51 1.20 -0.58 9.47
N SER A 52 1.10 -0.67 8.14
CA SER A 52 1.66 -1.79 7.36
C SER A 52 3.18 -1.95 7.50
N GLY A 53 3.89 -0.85 7.80
CA GLY A 53 5.30 -0.85 8.19
C GLY A 53 5.53 -1.50 9.55
N ARG A 54 4.72 -1.15 10.55
CA ARG A 54 4.80 -1.72 11.91
C ARG A 54 4.55 -3.22 11.96
N ILE A 55 3.60 -3.71 11.18
CA ILE A 55 3.31 -5.16 11.02
C ILE A 55 4.27 -5.86 10.03
N GLY A 56 5.18 -5.13 9.38
CA GLY A 56 6.17 -5.71 8.46
C GLY A 56 5.59 -6.33 7.18
N SER A 57 4.36 -5.96 6.80
CA SER A 57 3.66 -6.59 5.68
C SER A 57 3.91 -5.85 4.37
N GLN A 58 4.91 -6.31 3.61
CA GLN A 58 5.27 -5.73 2.31
C GLN A 58 4.13 -5.81 1.27
N VAL A 59 3.30 -6.86 1.33
CA VAL A 59 2.14 -7.01 0.43
C VAL A 59 1.15 -5.87 0.64
N HIS A 60 0.83 -5.56 1.90
CA HIS A 60 -0.05 -4.44 2.22
C HIS A 60 0.57 -3.11 1.85
N GLN A 61 1.85 -2.91 2.17
CA GLN A 61 2.61 -1.73 1.78
C GLN A 61 2.54 -1.46 0.27
N ALA A 62 2.65 -2.50 -0.56
CA ALA A 62 2.53 -2.36 -2.01
C ALA A 62 1.09 -2.00 -2.43
N LYS A 63 0.07 -2.63 -1.86
CA LYS A 63 -1.35 -2.31 -2.14
C LYS A 63 -1.67 -0.85 -1.80
N ILE A 64 -1.21 -0.36 -0.65
CA ILE A 64 -1.43 1.02 -0.20
C ILE A 64 -0.73 2.01 -1.13
N ARG A 65 0.53 1.72 -1.51
CA ARG A 65 1.27 2.54 -2.48
C ARG A 65 0.59 2.59 -3.86
N CYS A 66 -0.07 1.52 -4.29
CA CYS A 66 -0.87 1.53 -5.52
C CYS A 66 -2.06 2.48 -5.44
N ASN A 67 -2.74 2.49 -4.29
CA ASN A 67 -3.87 3.39 -4.09
C ASN A 67 -3.40 4.84 -4.01
N LEU A 68 -2.29 5.12 -3.30
CA LEU A 68 -1.68 6.46 -3.30
C LEU A 68 -1.34 6.91 -4.72
N ALA A 69 -0.77 6.03 -5.53
CA ALA A 69 -0.44 6.33 -6.91
C ALA A 69 -1.68 6.63 -7.75
N LEU A 70 -2.78 5.90 -7.54
CA LEU A 70 -4.06 6.18 -8.20
C LEU A 70 -4.60 7.57 -7.84
N VAL A 71 -4.60 7.92 -6.55
CA VAL A 71 -5.04 9.23 -6.06
C VAL A 71 -4.17 10.36 -6.66
N LEU A 72 -2.85 10.18 -6.63
CA LEU A 72 -1.90 11.15 -7.21
C LEU A 72 -2.07 11.29 -8.73
N SER A 73 -2.34 10.20 -9.43
CA SER A 73 -2.60 10.23 -10.86
C SER A 73 -3.87 11.03 -11.17
N HIS A 74 -4.92 10.88 -10.37
CA HIS A 74 -6.15 11.63 -10.53
C HIS A 74 -5.96 13.12 -10.21
N ALA A 75 -5.06 13.43 -9.27
CA ALA A 75 -4.62 14.80 -8.99
C ALA A 75 -3.72 15.40 -10.10
N GLY A 76 -3.47 14.69 -11.21
CA GLY A 76 -2.60 15.11 -12.31
C GLY A 76 -1.10 14.91 -12.06
N ASN A 77 -0.72 14.35 -10.91
CA ASN A 77 0.68 14.11 -10.56
C ASN A 77 1.14 12.70 -10.99
N ILE A 78 1.20 12.50 -12.30
CA ILE A 78 1.60 11.24 -12.92
C ILE A 78 3.03 10.82 -12.50
N SER A 79 3.95 11.78 -12.41
CA SER A 79 5.34 11.54 -12.00
C SER A 79 5.44 10.93 -10.60
N ALA A 80 4.70 11.47 -9.64
CA ALA A 80 4.65 10.90 -8.29
C ALA A 80 3.96 9.53 -8.30
N ALA A 81 2.85 9.38 -9.02
CA ALA A 81 2.13 8.12 -9.15
C ALA A 81 3.04 6.98 -9.65
N VAL A 82 3.81 7.22 -10.71
CA VAL A 82 4.76 6.24 -11.26
C VAL A 82 5.83 5.86 -10.24
N ARG A 83 6.38 6.81 -9.46
CA ARG A 83 7.34 6.50 -8.39
C ARG A 83 6.74 5.58 -7.33
N HIS A 84 5.50 5.82 -6.91
CA HIS A 84 4.81 4.99 -5.93
C HIS A 84 4.56 3.58 -6.48
N TYR A 85 4.10 3.43 -7.73
CA TYR A 85 3.94 2.11 -8.35
C TYR A 85 5.26 1.36 -8.49
N ARG A 86 6.35 2.00 -8.93
CA ARG A 86 7.67 1.35 -9.04
C ARG A 86 8.16 0.86 -7.68
N THR A 87 7.99 1.66 -6.64
CA THR A 87 8.34 1.27 -5.26
C THR A 87 7.48 0.10 -4.79
N ALA A 88 6.18 0.11 -5.08
CA ALA A 88 5.29 -0.99 -4.77
C ALA A 88 5.75 -2.29 -5.44
N ILE A 89 6.04 -2.24 -6.75
CA ILE A 89 6.54 -3.39 -7.53
C ILE A 89 7.81 -3.93 -6.89
N SER A 90 8.82 -3.10 -6.63
CA SER A 90 10.09 -3.54 -6.04
C SER A 90 9.93 -4.20 -4.65
N LEU A 91 8.91 -3.82 -3.87
CA LEU A 91 8.62 -4.44 -2.57
C LEU A 91 8.04 -5.86 -2.69
N VAL A 92 7.27 -6.12 -3.75
CA VAL A 92 6.54 -7.39 -3.89
C VAL A 92 7.11 -8.33 -4.95
N GLU A 93 7.91 -7.83 -5.90
CA GLU A 93 8.46 -8.58 -7.02
C GLU A 93 9.25 -9.81 -6.57
N GLY A 94 10.11 -9.66 -5.56
CA GLY A 94 10.89 -10.77 -5.00
C GLY A 94 10.11 -11.73 -4.10
N ARG A 95 8.89 -11.38 -3.66
CA ARG A 95 8.11 -12.19 -2.72
C ARG A 95 6.96 -12.95 -3.36
N LEU A 96 6.23 -12.31 -4.27
CA LEU A 96 5.01 -12.85 -4.86
C LEU A 96 5.25 -13.54 -6.22
N GLY A 97 6.47 -13.38 -6.77
CA GLY A 97 6.82 -13.88 -8.10
C GLY A 97 6.37 -12.93 -9.21
N ALA A 98 7.02 -13.02 -10.36
CA ALA A 98 6.78 -12.14 -11.50
C ALA A 98 5.37 -12.27 -12.11
N ASP A 99 4.69 -13.40 -11.87
CA ASP A 99 3.35 -13.73 -12.40
C ASP A 99 2.22 -13.41 -11.40
N HIS A 100 2.48 -12.58 -10.38
CA HIS A 100 1.44 -12.25 -9.42
C HIS A 100 0.44 -11.23 -10.01
N PRO A 101 -0.89 -11.43 -9.92
CA PRO A 101 -1.89 -10.53 -10.49
C PRO A 101 -1.80 -9.09 -9.96
N LEU A 102 -1.32 -8.90 -8.71
CA LEU A 102 -1.04 -7.55 -8.20
C LEU A 102 0.11 -6.85 -8.96
N LEU A 103 1.18 -7.58 -9.31
CA LEU A 103 2.29 -7.01 -10.08
C LEU A 103 1.87 -6.66 -11.50
N ASP A 104 1.12 -7.55 -12.17
CA ASP A 104 0.60 -7.29 -13.52
C ASP A 104 -0.21 -5.99 -13.55
N ARG A 105 -1.12 -5.82 -12.59
CA ARG A 105 -1.94 -4.62 -12.48
C ARG A 105 -1.08 -3.36 -12.32
N MET A 106 -0.09 -3.39 -11.42
CA MET A 106 0.82 -2.25 -11.20
C MET A 106 1.61 -1.90 -12.45
N ARG A 107 2.17 -2.91 -13.12
CA ARG A 107 2.96 -2.74 -14.35
C ARG A 107 2.12 -2.19 -15.49
N ARG A 108 0.89 -2.69 -15.64
CA ARG A 108 -0.08 -2.19 -16.62
C ARG A 108 -0.42 -0.72 -16.37
N SER A 109 -0.70 -0.33 -15.12
CA SER A 109 -0.97 1.06 -14.76
C SER A 109 0.22 1.96 -15.09
N VAL A 110 1.45 1.58 -14.70
CA VAL A 110 2.67 2.33 -15.06
C VAL A 110 2.84 2.43 -16.58
N GLY A 111 2.59 1.35 -17.32
CA GLY A 111 2.62 1.35 -18.77
C GLY A 111 1.70 2.40 -19.37
N THR A 112 0.44 2.46 -18.91
CA THR A 112 -0.53 3.48 -19.35
C THR A 112 -0.05 4.90 -19.08
N PHE A 113 0.48 5.17 -17.89
CA PHE A 113 1.00 6.49 -17.53
C PHE A 113 2.21 6.92 -18.35
N LEU A 114 3.09 5.97 -18.72
CA LEU A 114 4.24 6.24 -19.56
C LEU A 114 3.86 6.42 -21.03
N THR A 115 2.82 5.73 -21.51
CA THR A 115 2.30 5.91 -22.88
C THR A 115 1.52 7.20 -23.05
N ASP A 116 0.84 7.67 -22.01
CA ASP A 116 0.13 8.97 -22.02
C ASP A 116 1.10 10.15 -22.01
N ALA A 117 2.32 9.95 -21.51
CA ALA A 117 3.37 10.95 -21.46
C ALA A 117 4.25 11.03 -22.73
N ALA A 118 3.96 10.22 -23.77
CA ALA A 118 4.73 10.12 -25.01
C ALA A 118 3.99 10.72 -26.21
#